data_AF-A0A9P8MSM7-F1
#
_entry.id   AF-A0A9P8MSM7-F1
#
_cell.length_a   1.000
_cell.length_b   1.000
_cell.length_c   1.000
_cell.angle_alpha   90.00
_cell.angle_beta   90.00
_cell.angle_gamma   90.00
#
_symmetry.space_group_name_H-M   'P 1'
#
loop_
_entity.id
_entity.type
_entity.pdbx_description
1 polymer ?
#
loop_
_entity_poly.entity_id
_entity_poly.type
_entity_poly.pdbx_seq_one_letter_code
_entity_poly.pdbx_strand_id
1 'polypeptide(L)'
;MDVGRRRLCCIGHIINLVVQAVIFGSNVGRFEAERRGATDEFSFEIWAKKGAIGRLHNLATYIRRTDQRRTRWNSIYMMINRALELRNAIELYQSRWQKPKNDPVHRDLTKNFLGAADWAELECFHNFLKPFYVLAKTMEGNANNASAEGGHGAVWETLKTMDYLFVKFKQAAEETRFEEPSRFKSGIDCGWRKLEDYYVKTDHAPVYRAALALHPSYGYDYFERHWKSARNRPQWYSDMQSAVGSLFDEYARQAEVETQAQAGLLEGDVEIEAEVNDYSSFGKRSIRSLNTQRKKAKAVTELDIFQTRPIAQHPDADGRKLEELVAAVRDQIGVGIGTDGR
;
A
#
# COMPACT_ATOMS: atom_id res chain seq x y z
N MET A 1 -24.31 15.19 13.45
CA MET A 1 -23.43 14.71 12.36
C MET A 1 -23.32 13.20 12.43
N ASP A 2 -23.49 12.49 11.31
CA ASP A 2 -23.43 11.02 11.24
C ASP A 2 -21.97 10.52 11.29
N VAL A 3 -21.62 9.80 12.36
CA VAL A 3 -20.28 9.26 12.59
C VAL A 3 -19.91 8.20 11.55
N GLY A 4 -20.89 7.49 10.97
CA GLY A 4 -20.66 6.47 9.95
C GLY A 4 -20.09 7.05 8.65
N ARG A 5 -20.55 8.25 8.25
CA ARG A 5 -20.12 8.94 7.02
C ARG A 5 -18.67 9.45 7.03
N ARG A 6 -18.03 9.54 8.20
CA ARG A 6 -16.67 10.09 8.36
C ARG A 6 -15.61 9.04 8.68
N ARG A 7 -16.00 7.78 8.96
CA ARG A 7 -15.04 6.71 9.28
C ARG A 7 -14.52 6.08 8.00
N LEU A 8 -13.22 6.22 7.78
CA LEU A 8 -12.52 5.57 6.67
C LEU A 8 -11.83 4.30 7.13
N CYS A 9 -11.74 3.35 6.21
CA CYS A 9 -11.05 2.09 6.36
C CYS A 9 -9.73 2.20 5.60
N CYS A 10 -8.63 1.84 6.26
CA CYS A 10 -7.34 1.75 5.60
C CYS A 10 -7.38 0.64 4.53
N ILE A 11 -6.98 0.94 3.29
CA ILE A 11 -6.96 -0.04 2.21
C ILE A 11 -6.02 -1.22 2.51
N GLY A 12 -4.88 -0.99 3.16
CA GLY A 12 -3.99 -2.06 3.63
C GLY A 12 -4.68 -2.99 4.63
N HIS A 13 -5.57 -2.45 5.48
CA HIS A 13 -6.40 -3.26 6.37
C HIS A 13 -7.46 -4.07 5.61
N ILE A 14 -8.10 -3.49 4.59
CA ILE A 14 -9.04 -4.20 3.72
C ILE A 14 -8.33 -5.37 3.00
N ILE A 15 -7.17 -5.11 2.38
CA ILE A 15 -6.36 -6.15 1.73
C ILE A 15 -6.03 -7.28 2.71
N ASN A 16 -5.61 -6.93 3.93
CA ASN A 16 -5.33 -7.93 4.97
C ASN A 16 -6.54 -8.82 5.26
N LEU A 17 -7.73 -8.24 5.45
CA LEU A 17 -8.94 -9.00 5.75
C LEU A 17 -9.38 -9.90 4.58
N VAL A 18 -9.27 -9.39 3.36
CA VAL A 18 -9.58 -10.14 2.14
C VAL A 18 -8.63 -11.33 2.00
N VAL A 19 -7.31 -11.12 2.15
CA VAL A 19 -6.33 -12.19 2.07
C VAL A 19 -6.49 -13.21 3.20
N GLN A 20 -6.81 -12.76 4.42
CA GLN A 20 -7.13 -13.68 5.51
C GLN A 20 -8.34 -14.56 5.19
N ALA A 21 -9.38 -14.01 4.55
CA ALA A 21 -10.53 -14.79 4.11
C ALA A 21 -10.15 -15.81 3.02
N VAL A 22 -9.20 -15.48 2.14
CA VAL A 22 -8.66 -16.42 1.15
C VAL A 22 -7.91 -17.57 1.81
N ILE A 23 -6.99 -17.28 2.73
CA ILE A 23 -6.12 -18.29 3.34
C ILE A 23 -6.89 -19.17 4.33
N PHE A 24 -7.74 -18.57 5.16
CA PHE A 24 -8.36 -19.26 6.30
C PHE A 24 -9.83 -19.64 6.09
N GLY A 25 -10.46 -19.14 5.03
CA GLY A 25 -11.88 -19.32 4.72
C GLY A 25 -12.79 -18.36 5.50
N SER A 26 -14.10 -18.62 5.46
CA SER A 26 -15.13 -17.79 6.12
C SER A 26 -15.01 -17.71 7.64
N ASN A 27 -14.37 -18.69 8.27
CA ASN A 27 -14.26 -18.83 9.73
C ASN A 27 -12.97 -18.26 10.31
N VAL A 28 -12.40 -17.18 9.74
CA VAL A 28 -11.15 -16.56 10.22
C VAL A 28 -11.21 -16.23 11.71
N GLY A 29 -12.30 -15.59 12.16
CA GLY A 29 -12.45 -15.19 13.57
C GLY A 29 -12.47 -16.37 14.52
N ARG A 30 -13.16 -17.46 14.15
CA ARG A 30 -13.18 -18.72 14.91
C ARG A 30 -11.79 -19.35 14.96
N PHE A 31 -11.09 -19.41 13.82
CA PHE A 31 -9.72 -19.92 13.75
C PHE A 31 -8.75 -19.11 14.62
N GLU A 32 -8.82 -17.78 14.57
CA GLU A 32 -7.99 -16.93 15.42
C GLU A 32 -8.31 -17.10 16.91
N ALA A 33 -9.59 -17.28 17.28
CA ALA A 33 -10.01 -17.50 18.65
C ALA A 33 -9.55 -18.85 19.20
N GLU A 34 -9.76 -19.93 18.44
CA GLU A 34 -9.29 -21.28 18.78
C GLU A 34 -7.77 -21.30 19.02
N ARG A 35 -7.00 -20.57 18.20
CA ARG A 35 -5.55 -20.47 18.35
C ARG A 35 -5.09 -19.70 19.59
N ARG A 36 -5.81 -18.65 20.02
CA ARG A 36 -5.39 -17.80 21.15
C ARG A 36 -5.39 -18.52 22.48
N GLY A 37 -6.22 -19.56 22.65
CA GLY A 37 -6.29 -20.38 23.85
C GLY A 37 -5.67 -21.78 23.70
N ALA A 38 -5.04 -22.07 22.56
CA ALA A 38 -4.51 -23.38 22.26
C ALA A 38 -3.16 -23.64 22.96
N THR A 39 -2.96 -24.86 23.43
CA THR A 39 -1.62 -25.38 23.73
C THR A 39 -0.82 -25.57 22.44
N ASP A 40 0.50 -25.72 22.54
CA ASP A 40 1.39 -25.88 21.38
C ASP A 40 1.02 -27.09 20.50
N GLU A 41 0.58 -28.20 21.10
CA GLU A 41 0.09 -29.38 20.39
C GLU A 41 -1.20 -29.09 19.63
N PHE A 42 -2.20 -28.52 20.31
CA PHE A 42 -3.50 -28.22 19.71
C PHE A 42 -3.38 -27.15 18.60
N SER A 43 -2.45 -26.21 18.75
CA SER A 43 -2.11 -25.21 17.74
C SER A 43 -1.65 -25.86 16.43
N PHE A 44 -0.79 -26.88 16.49
CA PHE A 44 -0.33 -27.59 15.29
C PHE A 44 -1.46 -28.35 14.61
N GLU A 45 -2.37 -28.96 15.36
CA GLU A 45 -3.55 -29.63 14.80
C GLU A 45 -4.50 -28.64 14.12
N ILE A 46 -4.72 -27.47 14.74
CA ILE A 46 -5.50 -26.38 14.15
C ILE A 46 -4.89 -25.94 12.82
N TRP A 47 -3.56 -25.78 12.76
CA TRP A 47 -2.86 -25.43 11.53
C TRP A 47 -2.90 -26.55 10.50
N ALA A 48 -2.72 -27.81 10.86
CA ALA A 48 -2.78 -28.93 9.91
C ALA A 48 -4.13 -28.99 9.16
N LYS A 49 -5.23 -28.57 9.81
CA LYS A 49 -6.56 -28.44 9.17
C LYS A 49 -6.64 -27.35 8.09
N LYS A 50 -5.59 -26.54 7.91
CA LYS A 50 -5.48 -25.50 6.88
C LYS A 50 -4.76 -25.95 5.61
N GLY A 51 -4.54 -27.26 5.42
CA GLY A 51 -3.98 -27.81 4.19
C GLY A 51 -2.48 -27.53 4.07
N ALA A 52 -1.98 -27.31 2.85
CA ALA A 52 -0.55 -27.17 2.60
C ALA A 52 0.07 -25.96 3.32
N ILE A 53 -0.64 -24.83 3.39
CA ILE A 53 -0.19 -23.63 4.12
C ILE A 53 0.03 -23.95 5.60
N GLY A 54 -0.87 -24.74 6.19
CA GLY A 54 -0.81 -25.11 7.59
C GLY A 54 0.30 -26.11 7.91
N ARG A 55 0.49 -27.12 7.05
CA ARG A 55 1.63 -28.03 7.13
C ARG A 55 2.95 -27.28 7.00
N LEU A 56 3.05 -26.36 6.04
CA LEU A 56 4.23 -25.51 5.87
C LEU A 56 4.48 -24.63 7.10
N HIS A 57 3.43 -24.04 7.68
CA HIS A 57 3.55 -23.28 8.92
C HIS A 57 4.13 -24.12 10.05
N ASN A 58 3.57 -25.31 10.28
CA ASN A 58 4.04 -26.24 11.30
C ASN A 58 5.51 -26.64 11.08
N LEU A 59 5.89 -26.92 9.84
CA LEU A 59 7.26 -27.26 9.47
C LEU A 59 8.23 -26.10 9.73
N ALA A 60 7.87 -24.88 9.31
CA ALA A 60 8.68 -23.69 9.55
C ALA A 60 8.82 -23.36 11.04
N THR A 61 7.74 -23.48 11.81
CA THR A 61 7.73 -23.27 13.26
C THR A 61 8.62 -24.30 13.97
N TYR A 62 8.55 -25.57 13.56
CA TYR A 62 9.40 -26.63 14.10
C TYR A 62 10.87 -26.39 13.82
N ILE A 63 11.24 -26.09 12.57
CA ILE A 63 12.65 -25.87 12.16
C ILE A 63 13.24 -24.65 12.88
N ARG A 64 12.48 -23.55 12.98
CA ARG A 64 12.96 -22.30 13.58
C ARG A 64 12.94 -22.31 15.11
N ARG A 65 12.21 -23.25 15.73
CA ARG A 65 11.94 -23.29 17.18
C ARG A 65 11.42 -21.96 17.74
N THR A 66 10.68 -21.19 16.94
CA THR A 66 10.11 -19.90 17.34
C THR A 66 8.61 -19.92 17.16
N ASP A 67 7.86 -19.70 18.25
CA ASP A 67 6.42 -19.50 18.19
C ASP A 67 6.12 -18.06 17.73
N GLN A 68 5.83 -17.89 16.44
CA GLN A 68 5.33 -16.62 15.94
C GLN A 68 3.85 -16.47 16.34
N ARG A 69 3.63 -15.91 17.54
CA ARG A 69 2.30 -15.72 18.14
C ARG A 69 1.29 -14.93 17.29
N ARG A 70 1.72 -14.22 16.25
CA ARG A 70 0.84 -13.51 15.32
C ARG A 70 1.42 -13.48 13.90
N THR A 71 1.12 -14.48 13.09
CA THR A 71 1.44 -14.48 11.67
C THR A 71 0.48 -13.54 10.93
N ARG A 72 0.96 -12.35 10.58
CA ARG A 72 0.25 -11.48 9.61
C ARG A 72 0.26 -12.20 8.26
N TRP A 73 -0.72 -12.00 7.39
CA TRP A 73 -0.71 -12.70 6.10
C TRP A 73 0.55 -12.38 5.26
N ASN A 74 1.15 -11.20 5.42
CA ASN A 74 2.45 -10.87 4.83
C ASN A 74 3.53 -11.88 5.22
N SER A 75 3.56 -12.36 6.47
CA SER A 75 4.50 -13.39 6.89
C SER A 75 4.18 -14.76 6.28
N ILE A 76 2.89 -15.05 6.03
CA ILE A 76 2.48 -16.28 5.35
C ILE A 76 2.93 -16.26 3.89
N TYR A 77 2.68 -15.16 3.16
CA TYR A 77 3.17 -15.00 1.79
C TYR A 77 4.70 -15.15 1.71
N MET A 78 5.44 -14.45 2.57
CA MET A 78 6.91 -14.55 2.61
C MET A 78 7.39 -15.96 2.96
N MET A 79 6.68 -16.68 3.85
CA MET A 79 6.96 -18.07 4.19
C MET A 79 6.77 -18.99 2.99
N ILE A 80 5.67 -18.82 2.24
CA ILE A 80 5.41 -19.59 1.01
C ILE A 80 6.49 -19.29 -0.04
N ASN A 81 6.76 -18.02 -0.32
CA ASN A 81 7.80 -17.62 -1.27
C ASN A 81 9.15 -18.27 -0.92
N ARG A 82 9.56 -18.17 0.34
CA ARG A 82 10.83 -18.76 0.79
C ARG A 82 10.83 -20.29 0.74
N ALA A 83 9.69 -20.93 1.01
CA ALA A 83 9.57 -22.37 0.93
C ALA A 83 9.69 -22.88 -0.51
N LEU A 84 9.11 -22.16 -1.48
CA LEU A 84 9.23 -22.50 -2.91
C LEU A 84 10.68 -22.35 -3.39
N GLU A 85 11.38 -21.28 -3.01
CA GLU A 85 12.82 -21.11 -3.30
C GLU A 85 13.68 -22.23 -2.71
N LEU A 86 13.28 -22.77 -1.56
CA LEU A 86 13.99 -23.81 -0.83
C LEU A 86 13.39 -25.21 -1.01
N ARG A 87 12.55 -25.43 -2.01
CA ARG A 87 11.79 -26.69 -2.17
C ARG A 87 12.69 -27.92 -2.07
N ASN A 88 13.77 -27.97 -2.85
CA ASN A 88 14.70 -29.11 -2.87
C ASN A 88 15.35 -29.35 -1.50
N ALA A 89 15.70 -28.29 -0.77
CA ALA A 89 16.29 -28.40 0.56
C ALA A 89 15.27 -28.90 1.59
N ILE A 90 14.01 -28.47 1.48
CA ILE A 90 12.92 -28.92 2.34
C ILE A 90 12.59 -30.39 2.05
N GLU A 91 12.49 -30.80 0.79
CA GLU A 91 12.27 -32.20 0.40
C GLU A 91 13.41 -33.10 0.89
N LEU A 92 14.66 -32.65 0.75
CA LEU A 92 15.83 -33.36 1.30
C LEU A 92 15.76 -33.47 2.82
N TYR A 93 15.37 -32.41 3.52
CA TYR A 93 15.20 -32.42 4.97
C TYR A 93 14.12 -33.43 5.39
N GLN A 94 12.96 -33.44 4.73
CA GLN A 94 11.86 -34.37 5.01
C GLN A 94 12.28 -35.84 4.81
N SER A 95 13.01 -36.14 3.73
CA SER A 95 13.48 -37.50 3.44
C SER A 95 14.51 -38.03 4.44
N ARG A 96 15.30 -37.14 5.06
CA ARG A 96 16.32 -37.51 6.05
C ARG A 96 15.84 -37.40 7.49
N TRP A 97 14.67 -36.82 7.73
CA TRP A 97 14.18 -36.60 9.07
C TRP A 97 13.87 -37.92 9.76
N GLN A 98 14.35 -38.06 11.00
CA GLN A 98 14.09 -39.21 11.87
C GLN A 98 13.66 -38.69 13.24
N LYS A 99 12.67 -39.34 13.84
CA LYS A 99 12.29 -39.04 15.22
C LYS A 99 13.48 -39.38 16.14
N PRO A 100 13.96 -38.46 16.98
CA PRO A 100 15.02 -38.73 17.95
C PRO A 100 14.63 -39.90 18.87
N LYS A 101 15.48 -40.93 18.92
CA LYS A 101 15.22 -42.15 19.69
C LYS A 101 15.15 -41.92 21.20
N ASN A 102 15.83 -40.89 21.70
CA ASN A 102 15.99 -40.59 23.13
C ASN A 102 15.01 -39.53 23.64
N ASP A 103 14.04 -39.10 22.83
CA ASP A 103 13.03 -38.12 23.20
C ASP A 103 11.64 -38.65 22.78
N PRO A 104 10.96 -39.41 23.65
CA PRO A 104 9.65 -39.98 23.32
C PRO A 104 8.59 -38.89 23.15
N VAL A 105 8.76 -37.75 23.82
CA VAL A 105 7.91 -36.55 23.73
C VAL A 105 8.18 -35.77 22.43
N HIS A 106 9.27 -36.10 21.72
CA HIS A 106 9.60 -35.45 20.47
C HIS A 106 8.47 -35.54 19.46
N ARG A 107 8.09 -34.37 18.94
CA ARG A 107 6.96 -34.23 18.03
C ARG A 107 7.22 -35.00 16.74
N ASP A 108 6.19 -35.74 16.32
CA ASP A 108 6.19 -36.40 15.03
C ASP A 108 5.87 -35.39 13.92
N LEU A 109 6.89 -35.06 13.13
CA LEU A 109 6.80 -34.08 12.05
C LEU A 109 6.22 -34.68 10.76
N THR A 110 6.19 -36.01 10.63
CA THR A 110 5.81 -36.68 9.38
C THR A 110 4.42 -36.31 8.88
N LYS A 111 3.48 -36.05 9.80
CA LYS A 111 2.11 -35.58 9.50
C LYS A 111 2.06 -34.21 8.83
N ASN A 112 3.15 -33.45 8.88
CA ASN A 112 3.27 -32.11 8.30
C ASN A 112 4.18 -32.08 7.08
N PHE A 113 4.60 -33.24 6.57
CA PHE A 113 5.40 -33.27 5.35
C PHE A 113 4.58 -32.84 4.14
N LEU A 114 5.23 -32.04 3.30
CA LEU A 114 4.69 -31.49 2.07
C LEU A 114 4.91 -32.49 0.93
N GLY A 115 3.81 -33.00 0.40
CA GLY A 115 3.79 -33.84 -0.81
C GLY A 115 3.69 -33.02 -2.10
N ALA A 116 3.67 -33.70 -3.25
CA ALA A 116 3.57 -33.04 -4.56
C ALA A 116 2.32 -32.16 -4.71
N ALA A 117 1.16 -32.64 -4.23
CA ALA A 117 -0.09 -31.87 -4.23
C ALA A 117 -0.01 -30.62 -3.33
N ASP A 118 0.75 -30.70 -2.24
CA ASP A 118 0.92 -29.58 -1.31
C ASP A 118 1.76 -28.48 -1.92
N TRP A 119 2.83 -28.85 -2.61
CA TRP A 119 3.65 -27.91 -3.35
C TRP A 119 2.87 -27.20 -4.46
N ALA A 120 2.03 -27.94 -5.20
CA ALA A 120 1.15 -27.34 -6.20
C ALA A 120 0.14 -26.37 -5.57
N GLU A 121 -0.50 -26.76 -4.44
CA GLU A 121 -1.42 -25.86 -3.72
C GLU A 121 -0.70 -24.59 -3.22
N LEU A 122 0.51 -24.73 -2.67
CA LEU A 122 1.34 -23.60 -2.23
C LEU A 122 1.71 -22.66 -3.37
N GLU A 123 2.00 -23.19 -4.55
CA GLU A 123 2.31 -22.42 -5.75
C GLU A 123 1.08 -21.63 -6.24
N CYS A 124 -0.11 -22.24 -6.25
CA CYS A 124 -1.36 -21.54 -6.56
C CYS A 124 -1.59 -20.36 -5.60
N PHE A 125 -1.46 -20.60 -4.29
CA PHE A 125 -1.58 -19.52 -3.30
C PHE A 125 -0.50 -18.46 -3.47
N HIS A 126 0.75 -18.83 -3.72
CA HIS A 126 1.83 -17.88 -3.95
C HIS A 126 1.52 -16.95 -5.13
N ASN A 127 1.17 -17.52 -6.27
CA ASN A 127 0.94 -16.78 -7.50
C ASN A 127 -0.26 -15.83 -7.36
N PHE A 128 -1.33 -16.29 -6.71
CA PHE A 128 -2.50 -15.47 -6.43
C PHE A 128 -2.21 -14.34 -5.43
N LEU A 129 -1.48 -14.61 -4.34
CA LEU A 129 -1.24 -13.64 -3.27
C LEU A 129 -0.15 -12.61 -3.61
N LYS A 130 0.76 -12.90 -4.54
CA LYS A 130 1.83 -12.00 -4.98
C LYS A 130 1.34 -10.58 -5.32
N PRO A 131 0.34 -10.37 -6.20
CA PRO A 131 -0.15 -9.03 -6.51
C PRO A 131 -0.73 -8.31 -5.27
N PHE A 132 -1.33 -9.03 -4.33
CA PHE A 132 -1.86 -8.44 -3.09
C PHE A 132 -0.71 -8.01 -2.18
N TYR A 133 0.35 -8.82 -2.07
CA TYR A 133 1.54 -8.50 -1.28
C TYR A 133 2.22 -7.23 -1.77
N VAL A 134 2.49 -7.16 -3.07
CA VAL A 134 3.08 -5.97 -3.69
C VAL A 134 2.20 -4.75 -3.42
N LEU A 135 0.89 -4.88 -3.67
CA LEU A 135 -0.04 -3.77 -3.50
C LEU A 135 -0.15 -3.32 -2.04
N ALA A 136 -0.22 -4.23 -1.07
CA ALA A 136 -0.22 -3.87 0.34
C ALA A 136 1.06 -3.14 0.75
N LYS A 137 2.22 -3.54 0.22
CA LYS A 137 3.49 -2.84 0.45
C LYS A 137 3.55 -1.47 -0.20
N THR A 138 3.04 -1.33 -1.40
CA THR A 138 2.90 -0.04 -2.08
C THR A 138 2.00 0.90 -1.28
N MET A 139 0.84 0.41 -0.84
CA MET A 139 -0.16 1.21 -0.11
C MET A 139 0.22 1.52 1.35
N GLU A 140 1.34 1.00 1.87
CA GLU A 140 1.89 1.42 3.18
C GLU A 140 2.40 2.88 3.13
N GLY A 141 2.58 3.48 1.94
CA GLY A 141 2.97 4.89 1.78
C GLY A 141 4.37 5.21 2.31
N ASN A 142 5.18 4.18 2.51
CA ASN A 142 6.50 4.29 3.08
C ASN A 142 7.48 4.94 2.09
N ALA A 143 7.92 6.16 2.40
CA ALA A 143 9.03 6.83 1.72
C ALA A 143 10.37 6.20 2.15
N ASN A 144 10.62 4.95 1.75
CA ASN A 144 11.74 4.14 2.26
C ASN A 144 13.10 4.47 1.64
N ASN A 145 13.16 5.41 0.70
CA ASN A 145 14.39 5.85 0.04
C ASN A 145 14.23 7.30 -0.42
N ALA A 146 15.35 8.03 -0.47
CA ALA A 146 15.40 9.46 -0.76
C ALA A 146 14.79 9.87 -2.12
N SER A 147 14.54 8.89 -3.00
CA SER A 147 13.92 9.03 -4.32
C SER A 147 12.52 8.40 -4.44
N ALA A 148 11.97 7.78 -3.39
CA ALA A 148 10.56 7.42 -3.33
C ALA A 148 9.82 8.41 -2.45
N GLU A 149 9.12 9.34 -3.10
CA GLU A 149 8.10 10.14 -2.42
C GLU A 149 7.04 9.18 -1.85
N GLY A 150 6.55 9.42 -0.63
CA GLY A 150 5.44 8.69 -0.02
C GLY A 150 4.12 8.95 -0.74
N GLY A 151 4.05 8.59 -2.02
CA GLY A 151 3.00 8.96 -2.96
C GLY A 151 1.83 7.97 -3.03
N HIS A 152 1.89 6.89 -2.26
CA HIS A 152 0.87 5.85 -2.23
C HIS A 152 0.17 5.75 -0.88
N GLY A 153 -1.02 5.16 -0.85
CA GLY A 153 -1.86 5.12 0.36
C GLY A 153 -2.86 6.26 0.45
N ALA A 154 -2.99 7.07 -0.60
CA ALA A 154 -3.94 8.18 -0.64
C ALA A 154 -5.38 7.67 -0.79
N VAL A 155 -6.36 8.45 -0.31
CA VAL A 155 -7.78 8.05 -0.32
C VAL A 155 -8.27 7.75 -1.74
N TRP A 156 -7.84 8.55 -2.73
CA TRP A 156 -8.23 8.38 -4.14
C TRP A 156 -7.80 7.01 -4.73
N GLU A 157 -6.74 6.40 -4.21
CA GLU A 157 -6.27 5.08 -4.67
C GLU A 157 -7.13 3.93 -4.15
N THR A 158 -7.96 4.15 -3.12
CA THR A 158 -8.68 3.07 -2.44
C THR A 158 -9.64 2.33 -3.38
N LEU A 159 -10.53 3.05 -4.07
CA LEU A 159 -11.48 2.43 -5.00
C LEU A 159 -10.78 1.75 -6.16
N LYS A 160 -9.79 2.43 -6.74
CA LYS A 160 -8.95 1.89 -7.81
C LYS A 160 -8.24 0.60 -7.39
N THR A 161 -7.73 0.58 -6.17
CA THR A 161 -7.08 -0.60 -5.57
C THR A 161 -8.07 -1.75 -5.46
N MET A 162 -9.27 -1.51 -4.90
CA MET A 162 -10.30 -2.54 -4.77
C MET A 162 -10.77 -3.06 -6.13
N ASP A 163 -10.92 -2.18 -7.12
CA ASP A 163 -11.24 -2.55 -8.51
C ASP A 163 -10.18 -3.48 -9.10
N TYR A 164 -8.90 -3.18 -8.89
CA TYR A 164 -7.79 -4.05 -9.31
C TYR A 164 -7.83 -5.42 -8.60
N LEU A 165 -8.15 -5.46 -7.30
CA LEU A 165 -8.30 -6.73 -6.59
C LEU A 165 -9.41 -7.59 -7.22
N PHE A 166 -10.55 -7.01 -7.57
CA PHE A 166 -11.63 -7.73 -8.27
C PHE A 166 -11.17 -8.32 -9.61
N VAL A 167 -10.34 -7.61 -10.37
CA VAL A 167 -9.74 -8.15 -11.61
C VAL A 167 -8.93 -9.41 -11.30
N LYS A 168 -8.11 -9.40 -10.25
CA LYS A 168 -7.30 -10.57 -9.86
C LYS A 168 -8.14 -11.75 -9.38
N PHE A 169 -9.21 -11.50 -8.65
CA PHE A 169 -10.13 -12.59 -8.31
C PHE A 169 -10.89 -13.13 -9.53
N LYS A 170 -11.35 -12.29 -10.45
CA LYS A 170 -12.01 -12.75 -11.69
C LYS A 170 -11.07 -13.64 -12.51
N GLN A 171 -9.81 -13.23 -12.63
CA GLN A 171 -8.78 -14.00 -13.30
C GLN A 171 -8.61 -15.37 -12.62
N ALA A 172 -8.45 -15.41 -11.29
CA ALA A 172 -8.31 -16.66 -10.55
C ALA A 172 -9.55 -17.56 -10.66
N ALA A 173 -10.75 -16.99 -10.68
CA ALA A 173 -11.99 -17.74 -10.86
C ALA A 173 -12.09 -18.36 -12.26
N GLU A 174 -11.63 -17.67 -13.30
CA GLU A 174 -11.61 -18.23 -14.67
C GLU A 174 -10.53 -19.31 -14.81
N GLU A 175 -9.32 -19.06 -14.30
CA GLU A 175 -8.22 -20.03 -14.33
C GLU A 175 -8.59 -21.35 -13.63
N THR A 176 -9.32 -21.26 -12.52
CA THR A 176 -9.74 -22.44 -11.75
C THR A 176 -11.12 -22.97 -12.12
N ARG A 177 -11.76 -22.45 -13.18
CA ARG A 177 -13.16 -22.72 -13.51
C ARG A 177 -13.47 -24.22 -13.65
N PHE A 178 -12.61 -24.95 -14.36
CA PHE A 178 -12.78 -26.37 -14.66
C PHE A 178 -12.03 -27.30 -13.70
N GLU A 179 -11.37 -26.75 -12.68
CA GLU A 179 -10.69 -27.55 -11.67
C GLU A 179 -11.67 -28.14 -10.64
N GLU A 180 -11.30 -29.26 -10.03
CA GLU A 180 -12.04 -29.86 -8.92
C GLU A 180 -12.15 -28.92 -7.71
N PRO A 181 -13.19 -29.06 -6.87
CA PRO A 181 -13.33 -28.29 -5.64
C PRO A 181 -12.07 -28.42 -4.76
N SER A 182 -11.42 -27.30 -4.51
CA SER A 182 -10.22 -27.23 -3.69
C SER A 182 -10.36 -26.18 -2.60
N ARG A 183 -9.48 -26.24 -1.60
CA ARG A 183 -9.39 -25.19 -0.57
C ARG A 183 -9.02 -23.86 -1.19
N PHE A 184 -8.16 -23.86 -2.22
CA PHE A 184 -7.82 -22.67 -2.98
C PHE A 184 -9.07 -22.02 -3.58
N LYS A 185 -9.89 -22.77 -4.34
CA LYS A 185 -11.15 -22.26 -4.92
C LYS A 185 -12.11 -21.72 -3.86
N SER A 186 -12.33 -22.49 -2.80
CA SER A 186 -13.17 -22.06 -1.67
C SER A 186 -12.64 -20.77 -1.02
N GLY A 187 -11.31 -20.61 -0.97
CA GLY A 187 -10.63 -19.42 -0.51
C GLY A 187 -10.87 -18.21 -1.42
N ILE A 188 -10.77 -18.37 -2.74
CA ILE A 188 -11.09 -17.34 -3.73
C ILE A 188 -12.51 -16.81 -3.51
N ASP A 189 -13.50 -17.69 -3.34
CA ASP A 189 -14.89 -17.29 -3.08
C ASP A 189 -15.05 -16.54 -1.75
N CYS A 190 -14.35 -16.97 -0.71
CA CYS A 190 -14.37 -16.29 0.58
C CYS A 190 -13.73 -14.90 0.52
N GLY A 191 -12.62 -14.77 -0.18
CA GLY A 191 -11.94 -13.50 -0.43
C GLY A 191 -12.80 -12.54 -1.26
N TRP A 192 -13.44 -13.04 -2.33
CA TRP A 192 -14.35 -12.25 -3.16
C TRP A 192 -15.49 -11.65 -2.33
N ARG A 193 -16.21 -12.50 -1.60
CA ARG A 193 -17.31 -12.04 -0.72
C ARG A 193 -16.82 -11.02 0.30
N LYS A 194 -15.64 -11.23 0.88
CA LYS A 194 -15.06 -10.26 1.81
C LYS A 194 -14.71 -8.93 1.15
N LEU A 195 -14.21 -8.94 -0.08
CA LEU A 195 -13.91 -7.73 -0.83
C LEU A 195 -15.20 -6.98 -1.19
N GLU A 196 -16.25 -7.69 -1.59
CA GLU A 196 -17.58 -7.14 -1.87
C GLU A 196 -18.20 -6.47 -0.64
N ASP A 197 -18.17 -7.13 0.52
CA ASP A 197 -18.63 -6.55 1.80
C ASP A 197 -17.98 -5.19 2.08
N TYR A 198 -16.67 -5.07 1.83
CA TYR A 198 -15.94 -3.85 2.07
C TYR A 198 -16.13 -2.81 0.96
N TYR A 199 -16.39 -3.26 -0.27
CA TYR A 199 -16.67 -2.35 -1.38
C TYR A 199 -17.98 -1.60 -1.15
N VAL A 200 -19.03 -2.30 -0.74
CA VAL A 200 -20.32 -1.69 -0.36
C VAL A 200 -20.14 -0.68 0.78
N LYS A 201 -19.25 -0.96 1.75
CA LYS A 201 -18.99 0.01 2.84
C LYS A 201 -18.38 1.32 2.36
N THR A 202 -17.73 1.35 1.20
CA THR A 202 -17.22 2.60 0.62
C THR A 202 -18.36 3.55 0.23
N ASP A 203 -19.57 3.02 -0.02
CA ASP A 203 -20.74 3.82 -0.37
C ASP A 203 -21.24 4.67 0.81
N HIS A 204 -20.94 4.26 2.05
CA HIS A 204 -21.31 5.03 3.24
C HIS A 204 -20.48 6.30 3.41
N ALA A 205 -19.29 6.38 2.79
CA ALA A 205 -18.39 7.51 2.92
C ALA A 205 -18.10 8.12 1.54
N PRO A 206 -18.80 9.21 1.15
CA PRO A 206 -18.70 9.78 -0.19
C PRO A 206 -17.29 10.27 -0.54
N VAL A 207 -16.42 10.46 0.47
CA VAL A 207 -15.04 10.89 0.28
C VAL A 207 -14.21 9.96 -0.60
N TYR A 208 -14.48 8.64 -0.63
CA TYR A 208 -13.75 7.75 -1.54
C TYR A 208 -14.02 8.08 -3.00
N ARG A 209 -15.30 8.32 -3.31
CA ARG A 209 -15.77 8.70 -4.65
C ARG A 209 -15.29 10.11 -5.00
N ALA A 210 -15.46 11.06 -4.09
CA ALA A 210 -15.05 12.45 -4.29
C ALA A 210 -13.52 12.57 -4.48
N ALA A 211 -12.71 11.89 -3.68
CA ALA A 211 -11.25 11.94 -3.81
C ALA A 211 -10.77 11.45 -5.18
N LEU A 212 -11.38 10.40 -5.72
CA LEU A 212 -11.04 9.88 -7.05
C LEU A 212 -11.62 10.77 -8.16
N ALA A 213 -12.83 11.31 -7.99
CA ALA A 213 -13.46 12.22 -8.94
C ALA A 213 -12.73 13.57 -9.07
N LEU A 214 -12.08 14.04 -7.99
CA LEU A 214 -11.27 15.25 -7.99
C LEU A 214 -9.83 15.02 -8.47
N HIS A 215 -9.43 13.77 -8.70
CA HIS A 215 -8.08 13.47 -9.15
C HIS A 215 -7.89 13.88 -10.63
N PRO A 216 -6.92 14.76 -10.97
CA PRO A 216 -6.80 15.33 -12.32
C PRO A 216 -6.66 14.31 -13.45
N SER A 217 -5.99 13.17 -13.20
CA SER A 217 -5.78 12.13 -14.21
C SER A 217 -6.93 11.11 -14.36
N TYR A 218 -7.89 11.08 -13.42
CA TYR A 218 -8.95 10.06 -13.42
C TYR A 218 -10.32 10.68 -13.60
N GLY A 219 -10.67 11.65 -12.76
CA GLY A 219 -11.93 12.37 -12.86
C GLY A 219 -13.17 11.48 -12.85
N TYR A 220 -14.22 11.98 -13.49
CA TYR A 220 -15.47 11.25 -13.71
C TYR A 220 -15.29 10.15 -14.78
N ASP A 221 -14.36 10.33 -15.72
CA ASP A 221 -14.04 9.38 -16.79
C ASP A 221 -13.64 8.00 -16.28
N TYR A 222 -13.00 7.93 -15.10
CA TYR A 222 -12.70 6.66 -14.45
C TYR A 222 -13.98 5.86 -14.18
N PHE A 223 -14.97 6.51 -13.55
CA PHE A 223 -16.22 5.86 -13.16
C PHE A 223 -17.08 5.53 -14.39
N GLU A 224 -17.09 6.42 -15.38
CA GLU A 224 -17.80 6.14 -16.63
C GLU A 224 -17.22 4.90 -17.32
N ARG A 225 -15.90 4.83 -17.51
CA ARG A 225 -15.28 3.69 -18.19
C ARG A 225 -15.34 2.41 -17.36
N HIS A 226 -15.04 2.47 -16.07
CA HIS A 226 -14.92 1.25 -15.26
C HIS A 226 -16.24 0.77 -14.66
N TRP A 227 -17.11 1.66 -14.20
CA TRP A 227 -18.37 1.26 -13.57
C TRP A 227 -19.51 1.17 -14.59
N LYS A 228 -19.74 2.23 -15.38
CA LYS A 228 -20.82 2.24 -16.37
C LYS A 228 -20.52 1.28 -17.52
N SER A 229 -19.35 1.36 -18.15
CA SER A 229 -19.02 0.50 -19.30
C SER A 229 -18.49 -0.89 -18.90
N ALA A 230 -17.34 -0.98 -18.21
CA ALA A 230 -16.66 -2.27 -18.00
C ALA A 230 -17.39 -3.21 -17.02
N ARG A 231 -18.08 -2.65 -16.01
CA ARG A 231 -18.88 -3.43 -15.04
C ARG A 231 -20.37 -3.51 -15.40
N ASN A 232 -20.82 -2.79 -16.43
CA ASN A 232 -22.24 -2.67 -16.79
C ASN A 232 -23.13 -2.24 -15.61
N ARG A 233 -22.68 -1.22 -14.86
CA ARG A 233 -23.40 -0.66 -13.70
C ARG A 233 -23.64 0.85 -13.90
N PRO A 234 -24.53 1.25 -14.81
CA PRO A 234 -24.82 2.67 -15.07
C PRO A 234 -25.39 3.38 -13.84
N GLN A 235 -26.17 2.68 -13.01
CA GLN A 235 -26.73 3.26 -11.79
C GLN A 235 -25.64 3.71 -10.80
N TRP A 236 -24.55 2.95 -10.67
CA TRP A 236 -23.44 3.31 -9.76
C TRP A 236 -22.76 4.61 -10.16
N TYR A 237 -22.70 4.90 -11.47
CA TYR A 237 -22.19 6.17 -11.96
C TYR A 237 -23.11 7.33 -11.57
N SER A 238 -24.43 7.18 -11.76
CA SER A 238 -25.41 8.18 -11.34
C SER A 238 -25.37 8.43 -9.83
N ASP A 239 -25.34 7.35 -9.03
CA ASP A 239 -25.25 7.44 -7.56
C ASP A 239 -23.94 8.11 -7.12
N MET A 240 -22.85 7.88 -7.84
CA MET A 240 -21.57 8.55 -7.60
C MET A 240 -21.66 10.05 -7.87
N GLN A 241 -22.22 10.45 -9.02
CA GLN A 241 -22.40 11.86 -9.36
C GLN A 241 -23.24 12.59 -8.31
N SER A 242 -24.36 11.99 -7.89
CA SER A 242 -25.23 12.52 -6.85
C SER A 242 -24.52 12.63 -5.49
N ALA A 243 -23.77 11.60 -5.09
CA ALA A 243 -23.04 11.60 -3.83
C ALA A 243 -21.91 12.66 -3.79
N VAL A 244 -21.18 12.83 -4.89
CA VAL A 244 -20.11 13.84 -5.00
C VAL A 244 -20.70 15.25 -5.05
N GLY A 245 -21.77 15.46 -5.82
CA GLY A 245 -22.48 16.74 -5.89
C GLY A 245 -23.04 17.17 -4.53
N SER A 246 -23.76 16.26 -3.85
CA SER A 246 -24.30 16.50 -2.50
C SER A 246 -23.20 16.85 -1.49
N LEU A 247 -22.03 16.19 -1.59
CA LEU A 247 -20.89 16.50 -0.73
C LEU A 247 -20.33 17.89 -1.05
N PHE A 248 -20.18 18.24 -2.32
CA PHE A 248 -19.72 19.56 -2.74
C PHE A 248 -20.65 20.68 -2.23
N ASP A 249 -21.97 20.51 -2.36
CA ASP A 249 -22.96 21.48 -1.89
C ASP A 249 -22.92 21.66 -0.36
N GLU A 250 -22.57 20.61 0.39
CA GLU A 250 -22.32 20.71 1.83
C GLU A 250 -21.09 21.58 2.14
N TYR A 251 -19.97 21.35 1.45
CA TYR A 251 -18.75 22.13 1.63
C TYR A 251 -18.90 23.58 1.17
N ALA A 252 -19.61 23.82 0.06
CA ALA A 252 -19.86 25.16 -0.46
C ALA A 252 -20.64 26.01 0.55
N ARG A 253 -21.75 25.46 1.09
CA ARG A 253 -22.53 26.14 2.14
C ARG A 253 -21.72 26.39 3.41
N GLN A 254 -20.86 25.44 3.80
CA GLN A 254 -20.00 25.62 4.97
C GLN A 254 -18.98 26.76 4.74
N ALA A 255 -18.36 26.83 3.56
CA ALA A 255 -17.42 27.87 3.21
C ALA A 255 -18.07 29.27 3.20
N GLU A 256 -19.31 29.38 2.71
CA GLU A 256 -20.09 30.63 2.76
C GLU A 256 -20.32 31.09 4.21
N VAL A 257 -20.75 30.17 5.10
CA VAL A 257 -20.96 30.47 6.53
C VAL A 257 -19.66 30.89 7.21
N GLU A 258 -18.55 30.20 6.94
CA GLU A 258 -17.24 30.55 7.48
C GLU A 258 -16.77 31.94 7.01
N THR A 259 -17.00 32.26 5.73
CA THR A 259 -16.68 33.58 5.15
C THR A 259 -17.51 34.69 5.79
N GLN A 260 -18.81 34.47 5.99
CA GLN A 260 -19.70 35.43 6.64
C GLN A 260 -19.34 35.64 8.13
N ALA A 261 -18.99 34.58 8.84
CA ALA A 261 -18.52 34.68 10.22
C ALA A 261 -17.21 35.46 10.34
N GLN A 262 -16.30 35.29 9.39
CA GLN A 262 -15.03 36.02 9.35
C GLN A 262 -15.21 37.50 8.97
N ALA A 263 -16.19 37.83 8.12
CA ALA A 263 -16.56 39.21 7.80
C ALA A 263 -17.26 39.92 8.98
N GLY A 264 -18.16 39.24 9.69
CA GLY A 264 -18.84 39.80 10.87
C GLY A 264 -17.92 40.05 12.06
N LEU A 265 -16.80 39.33 12.16
CA LEU A 265 -15.74 39.60 13.15
C LEU A 265 -14.91 40.84 12.81
N LEU A 266 -14.85 41.26 11.55
CA LEU A 266 -14.14 42.48 11.11
C LEU A 266 -15.03 43.73 11.20
N GLU A 267 -16.35 43.58 11.18
CA GLU A 267 -17.30 44.70 11.38
C GLU A 267 -17.65 44.95 12.86
N GLY A 268 -17.20 44.06 13.77
CA GLY A 268 -17.49 44.08 15.20
C GLY A 268 -16.39 44.64 16.10
N ASP A 269 -15.40 45.37 15.56
CA ASP A 269 -14.39 46.08 16.36
C ASP A 269 -15.00 47.32 17.04
N VAL A 270 -15.90 47.09 17.98
CA VAL A 270 -16.03 47.94 19.17
C VAL A 270 -15.17 47.26 20.23
N GLU A 271 -14.08 47.91 20.62
CA GLU A 271 -13.17 47.49 21.69
C GLU A 271 -13.97 47.11 22.95
N ILE A 272 -14.14 45.81 23.19
CA ILE A 272 -14.54 45.30 24.50
C ILE A 272 -13.42 44.37 24.94
N GLU A 273 -12.61 44.87 25.88
CA GLU A 273 -11.68 44.07 26.68
C GLU A 273 -12.47 43.01 27.44
N ALA A 274 -12.60 41.81 26.87
CA ALA A 274 -13.19 40.66 27.55
C ALA A 274 -12.09 39.65 27.91
N GLU A 275 -11.89 39.47 29.22
CA GLU A 275 -10.96 38.51 29.82
C GLU A 275 -11.05 37.12 29.14
N VAL A 276 -9.90 36.65 28.67
CA VAL A 276 -9.76 35.36 27.98
C VAL A 276 -9.95 34.23 29.00
N ASN A 277 -11.14 33.62 29.03
CA ASN A 277 -11.38 32.39 29.78
C ASN A 277 -10.63 31.22 29.12
N ASP A 278 -9.71 30.64 29.90
CA ASP A 278 -8.76 29.57 29.54
C ASP A 278 -9.44 28.33 28.95
N TYR A 279 -10.73 28.10 29.26
CA TYR A 279 -11.53 26.98 28.73
C TYR A 279 -11.79 27.07 27.21
N SER A 280 -11.92 28.28 26.64
CA SER A 280 -12.22 28.46 25.21
C SER A 280 -11.02 28.15 24.29
N SER A 281 -9.83 28.08 24.88
CA SER A 281 -8.55 27.80 24.20
C SER A 281 -8.15 26.33 24.24
N PHE A 282 -8.81 25.51 25.08
CA PHE A 282 -8.44 24.11 25.26
C PHE A 282 -8.73 23.29 24.00
N GLY A 283 -7.67 22.83 23.34
CA GLY A 283 -7.73 21.99 22.13
C GLY A 283 -7.72 22.76 20.79
N LYS A 284 -7.79 24.09 20.78
CA LYS A 284 -7.54 24.90 19.58
C LYS A 284 -6.04 25.14 19.45
N ARG A 285 -5.47 24.87 18.27
CA ARG A 285 -4.06 25.15 17.99
C ARG A 285 -3.87 26.68 17.99
N SER A 286 -3.14 27.22 18.98
CA SER A 286 -2.94 28.66 19.14
C SER A 286 -2.40 29.30 17.86
N ILE A 287 -3.00 30.42 17.42
CA ILE A 287 -2.56 31.17 16.23
C ILE A 287 -1.13 31.73 16.42
N ARG A 288 -0.66 31.91 17.67
CA ARG A 288 0.77 32.24 17.94
C ARG A 288 1.72 31.10 17.56
N SER A 289 1.25 29.85 17.47
CA SER A 289 2.02 28.71 16.97
C SER A 289 2.17 28.70 15.44
N LEU A 290 1.42 29.53 14.70
CA LEU A 290 1.59 29.71 13.25
C LEU A 290 2.63 30.78 12.92
N ASN A 291 2.83 31.76 13.81
CA ASN A 291 3.84 32.83 13.66
C ASN A 291 5.17 32.55 14.36
N THR A 292 5.26 31.53 15.21
CA THR A 292 6.55 30.89 15.44
C THR A 292 6.86 30.07 14.19
N GLN A 293 7.51 30.74 13.22
CA GLN A 293 8.30 30.04 12.22
C GLN A 293 9.00 28.91 12.95
N ARG A 294 8.66 27.65 12.61
CA ARG A 294 9.63 26.57 12.72
C ARG A 294 10.89 27.19 12.11
N LYS A 295 11.92 27.43 12.91
CA LYS A 295 13.28 27.49 12.40
C LYS A 295 13.48 26.15 11.72
N LYS A 296 13.05 26.04 10.46
CA LYS A 296 13.68 25.16 9.50
C LYS A 296 15.11 25.68 9.52
N ALA A 297 16.00 24.95 10.20
CA ALA A 297 17.37 25.00 9.79
C ALA A 297 17.33 24.66 8.30
N LYS A 298 17.45 25.69 7.45
CA LYS A 298 17.81 25.49 6.06
C LYS A 298 19.20 24.88 6.15
N ALA A 299 19.28 23.55 6.14
CA ALA A 299 20.49 22.88 5.74
C ALA A 299 20.65 23.27 4.26
N VAL A 300 21.42 24.33 4.05
CA VAL A 300 21.83 24.76 2.72
C VAL A 300 22.62 23.59 2.16
N THR A 301 22.10 22.94 1.13
CA THR A 301 22.86 21.90 0.44
C THR A 301 23.91 22.58 -0.46
N GLU A 302 25.03 21.91 -0.70
CA GLU A 302 26.07 22.38 -1.65
C GLU A 302 25.48 22.79 -3.01
N LEU A 303 24.36 22.18 -3.40
CA LEU A 303 23.65 22.48 -4.64
C LEU A 303 22.94 23.84 -4.63
N ASP A 304 22.39 24.27 -3.47
CA ASP A 304 21.76 25.59 -3.31
C ASP A 304 22.81 26.72 -3.36
N ILE A 305 24.02 26.47 -2.87
CA ILE A 305 25.16 27.41 -2.96
C ILE A 305 25.64 27.51 -4.41
N PHE A 306 25.62 26.41 -5.16
CA PHE A 306 26.02 26.41 -6.57
C PHE A 306 25.02 27.17 -7.46
N GLN A 307 23.72 26.98 -7.24
CA GLN A 307 22.67 27.61 -8.05
C GLN A 307 22.48 29.11 -7.76
N THR A 308 22.93 29.59 -6.60
CA THR A 308 22.76 30.99 -6.18
C THR A 308 24.05 31.82 -6.26
N ARG A 309 25.16 31.22 -6.74
CA ARG A 309 26.39 31.98 -7.01
C ARG A 309 26.12 33.05 -8.08
N PRO A 310 26.39 34.33 -7.80
CA PRO A 310 26.48 35.34 -8.84
C PRO A 310 27.58 34.89 -9.81
N ILE A 311 27.28 34.87 -11.11
CA ILE A 311 28.32 34.77 -12.13
C ILE A 311 29.22 35.97 -11.88
N ALA A 312 30.43 35.74 -11.37
CA ALA A 312 31.36 36.81 -11.09
C ALA A 312 31.62 37.57 -12.40
N GLN A 313 31.09 38.79 -12.49
CA GLN A 313 31.71 39.81 -13.32
C GLN A 313 33.04 40.11 -12.62
N HIS A 314 34.10 39.42 -13.06
CA HIS A 314 35.44 39.81 -12.66
C HIS A 314 35.85 41.00 -13.55
N PRO A 315 36.27 42.13 -12.95
CA PRO A 315 36.89 43.22 -13.70
C PRO A 315 38.28 42.76 -14.15
N ASP A 316 38.71 43.25 -15.30
CA ASP A 316 40.03 43.04 -15.92
C ASP A 316 40.29 41.64 -16.51
N ALA A 317 39.93 41.47 -17.79
CA ALA A 317 40.65 40.55 -18.67
C ALA A 317 40.57 41.03 -20.13
N ASP A 318 41.58 41.80 -20.48
CA ASP A 318 41.95 42.31 -21.80
C ASP A 318 41.80 41.24 -22.91
N GLY A 319 41.13 41.61 -24.00
CA GLY A 319 40.73 40.75 -25.12
C GLY A 319 41.86 40.23 -26.02
N ARG A 320 43.10 40.20 -25.53
CA ARG A 320 44.29 39.80 -26.32
C ARG A 320 44.76 38.37 -26.12
N LYS A 321 44.25 37.63 -25.12
CA LYS A 321 44.66 36.23 -24.86
C LYS A 321 43.81 35.16 -25.55
N LEU A 322 42.64 35.52 -26.08
CA LEU A 322 41.78 34.54 -26.76
C LEU A 322 42.30 34.19 -28.16
N GLU A 323 42.92 35.14 -28.87
CA GLU A 323 43.52 34.85 -30.19
C GLU A 323 44.83 34.06 -30.09
N GLU A 324 45.64 34.26 -29.05
CA GLU A 324 46.85 33.43 -28.82
C GLU A 324 46.50 31.98 -28.43
N LEU A 325 45.40 31.77 -27.70
CA LEU A 325 44.91 30.42 -27.37
C LEU A 325 44.26 29.73 -28.57
N VAL A 326 43.58 30.46 -29.45
CA VAL A 326 43.02 29.90 -30.70
C VAL A 326 44.13 29.58 -31.71
N ALA A 327 45.21 30.36 -31.76
CA ALA A 327 46.40 30.06 -32.58
C ALA A 327 47.16 28.82 -32.07
N ALA A 328 47.32 28.66 -30.76
CA ALA A 328 48.00 27.50 -30.16
C ALA A 328 47.22 26.18 -30.31
N VAL A 329 45.88 26.23 -30.31
CA VAL A 329 45.03 25.05 -30.54
C VAL A 329 45.00 24.65 -32.02
N ARG A 330 45.19 25.60 -32.94
CA ARG A 330 45.25 25.33 -34.39
C ARG A 330 46.54 24.61 -34.81
N ASP A 331 47.62 24.78 -34.05
CA ASP A 331 48.92 24.14 -34.29
C ASP A 331 49.05 22.75 -33.61
N GLN A 332 48.22 22.46 -32.60
CA GLN A 332 48.20 21.16 -31.91
C GLN A 332 47.22 20.13 -32.51
N ILE A 333 46.28 20.57 -33.35
CA ILE A 333 45.37 19.68 -34.07
C ILE A 333 45.89 19.52 -35.50
N GLY A 334 46.98 18.78 -35.63
CA GLY A 334 47.48 18.26 -36.90
C GLY A 334 46.47 17.31 -37.52
N VAL A 335 45.50 17.86 -38.26
CA VAL A 335 44.73 17.11 -39.26
C VAL A 335 45.12 17.67 -40.62
N GLY A 336 46.20 17.10 -41.15
CA GLY A 336 46.61 17.28 -42.53
C GLY A 336 45.51 16.78 -43.45
N ILE A 337 44.81 17.72 -44.08
CA ILE A 337 44.03 17.44 -45.28
C ILE A 337 45.03 17.20 -46.40
N GLY A 338 45.21 15.94 -46.76
CA GLY A 338 45.93 15.53 -47.95
C GLY A 338 45.29 16.17 -49.18
N THR A 339 46.07 17.00 -49.86
CA THR A 339 45.88 17.30 -51.29
C THR A 339 47.17 16.86 -51.96
N ASP A 340 47.18 15.61 -52.43
CA ASP A 340 48.19 15.17 -53.38
C ASP A 340 47.59 15.32 -54.78
N GLY A 341 48.17 16.24 -55.54
CA GLY A 341 47.93 16.38 -56.96
C GLY A 341 49.24 16.09 -57.68
N ARG A 342 49.30 14.92 -58.32
CA ARG A 342 50.02 14.67 -59.57
C ARG A 342 49.49 13.41 -60.23
#